data_AF-A0A8T4P168-F1
#
_entry.id   AF-A0A8T4P168-F1
#
_cell.length_a   1.000
_cell.length_b   1.000
_cell.length_c   1.000
_cell.angle_alpha   90.00
_cell.angle_beta   90.00
_cell.angle_gamma   90.00
#
_symmetry.space_group_name_H-M   'P 1'
#
loop_
_entity.id
_entity.type
_entity.pdbx_description
1 polymer ?
#
loop_
_entity_poly.entity_id
_entity_poly.type
_entity_poly.pdbx_seq_one_letter_code
_entity_poly.pdbx_strand_id
1 'polypeptide(L)'
;MEVVHSLGILSLNRNVDENVGFLLTNKKGSYCSFYNAPSSRYQGLFYFDEKTMDMYKFIENIEINGNNNVFNLKNGFYFAERRKEDIIESFTMPMGFNSLIYELNSDNEINLFLDCKASTGNREWGRHYDIFEEKGRIIVKFTKKTDRREDTTDDAEEFILYLAIKSDKNAYSKIDRWIERHYSYDEERKSPPYKRYVYCALRLAGSRFVFSMSKNKNDAIKECEHVFNNIHEIKNKEKEDFLNLLKSESIKKISSNGKISREIKIAYINAFNSLNNLVVNQKANYGLFAGLPWFFQFWARDTL
;
A
#
# COMPACT_ATOMS: atom_id res chain seq x y z
N MET A 1 -19.24 -1.18 -10.28
CA MET A 1 -17.86 -1.61 -10.60
C MET A 1 -17.79 -3.13 -10.55
N GLU A 2 -17.04 -3.76 -11.44
CA GLU A 2 -16.84 -5.22 -11.47
C GLU A 2 -15.65 -5.61 -10.59
N VAL A 3 -15.83 -6.58 -9.69
CA VAL A 3 -14.75 -7.19 -8.91
C VAL A 3 -14.51 -8.60 -9.43
N VAL A 4 -13.27 -8.90 -9.78
CA VAL A 4 -12.85 -10.17 -10.36
C VAL A 4 -11.82 -10.84 -9.46
N HIS A 5 -12.12 -12.05 -9.00
CA HIS A 5 -11.14 -12.95 -8.42
C HIS A 5 -10.67 -13.91 -9.51
N SER A 6 -9.37 -13.96 -9.78
CA SER A 6 -8.83 -14.72 -10.92
C SER A 6 -7.70 -15.64 -10.50
N LEU A 7 -7.97 -16.96 -10.48
CA LEU A 7 -7.01 -18.01 -10.21
C LEU A 7 -7.06 -19.11 -11.28
N GLY A 8 -6.47 -18.83 -12.46
CA GLY A 8 -6.51 -19.76 -13.60
C GLY A 8 -7.96 -20.05 -14.00
N ILE A 9 -8.34 -21.34 -14.01
CA ILE A 9 -9.72 -21.77 -14.32
C ILE A 9 -10.74 -21.43 -13.21
N LEU A 10 -10.28 -21.13 -12.00
CA LEU A 10 -11.13 -20.67 -10.91
C LEU A 10 -11.22 -19.15 -10.95
N SER A 11 -12.26 -18.64 -11.60
CA SER A 11 -12.57 -17.22 -11.60
C SER A 11 -14.01 -16.97 -11.19
N LEU A 12 -14.21 -15.83 -10.52
CA LEU A 12 -15.52 -15.31 -10.14
C LEU A 12 -15.51 -13.81 -10.36
N ASN A 13 -16.59 -13.30 -10.94
CA ASN A 13 -16.83 -11.88 -11.10
C ASN A 13 -18.14 -11.49 -10.41
N ARG A 14 -18.18 -10.27 -9.87
CA ARG A 14 -19.37 -9.71 -9.25
C ARG A 14 -19.42 -8.21 -9.46
N ASN A 15 -20.59 -7.68 -9.78
CA ASN A 15 -20.82 -6.24 -9.79
C ASN A 15 -21.16 -5.77 -8.37
N VAL A 16 -20.54 -4.67 -7.97
CA VAL A 16 -20.72 -4.01 -6.68
C VAL A 16 -20.90 -2.50 -6.89
N ASP A 17 -21.75 -1.90 -6.07
CA ASP A 17 -22.05 -0.46 -6.09
C ASP A 17 -21.37 0.30 -4.94
N GLU A 18 -20.41 -0.36 -4.28
CA GLU A 18 -19.66 0.17 -3.15
C GLU A 18 -18.28 0.70 -3.57
N ASN A 19 -17.70 1.60 -2.78
CA ASN A 19 -16.30 1.97 -2.92
C ASN A 19 -15.42 0.82 -2.41
N VAL A 20 -14.96 -0.03 -3.33
CA VAL A 20 -14.09 -1.16 -2.98
C VAL A 20 -12.63 -0.86 -3.30
N GLY A 21 -11.76 -1.60 -2.64
CA GLY A 21 -10.33 -1.51 -2.79
C GLY A 21 -9.66 -2.84 -2.56
N PHE A 22 -8.34 -2.79 -2.42
CA PHE A 22 -7.52 -3.95 -2.09
C PHE A 22 -6.61 -3.66 -0.91
N LEU A 23 -6.01 -4.71 -0.36
CA LEU A 23 -4.94 -4.62 0.62
C LEU A 23 -3.87 -5.63 0.25
N LEU A 24 -2.62 -5.18 0.18
CA LEU A 24 -1.45 -6.01 -0.08
C LEU A 24 -0.43 -5.79 1.04
N THR A 25 0.25 -6.85 1.48
CA THR A 25 1.29 -6.79 2.53
C THR A 25 2.60 -7.33 1.99
N ASN A 26 3.70 -7.12 2.73
CA ASN A 26 5.04 -7.56 2.34
C ASN A 26 5.69 -8.56 3.31
N LYS A 27 4.92 -9.15 4.23
CA LYS A 27 5.40 -10.00 5.35
C LYS A 27 6.44 -9.37 6.29
N LYS A 28 6.72 -8.07 6.15
CA LYS A 28 7.46 -7.24 7.12
C LYS A 28 6.54 -6.33 7.93
N GLY A 29 5.23 -6.52 7.81
CA GLY A 29 4.21 -5.72 8.47
C GLY A 29 3.79 -4.45 7.70
N SER A 30 4.60 -3.97 6.77
CA SER A 30 4.20 -2.89 5.87
C SER A 30 3.14 -3.36 4.89
N TYR A 31 2.25 -2.45 4.49
CA TYR A 31 1.13 -2.77 3.61
C TYR A 31 0.73 -1.57 2.76
N CYS A 32 0.01 -1.83 1.67
CA CYS A 32 -0.75 -0.80 0.96
C CYS A 32 -2.22 -1.16 0.94
N SER A 33 -3.08 -0.14 0.99
CA SER A 33 -4.51 -0.29 0.77
C SER A 33 -5.05 0.89 -0.01
N PHE A 34 -5.48 0.64 -1.24
CA PHE A 34 -6.01 1.67 -2.14
C PHE A 34 -7.40 1.30 -2.62
N TYR A 35 -8.26 2.31 -2.67
CA TYR A 35 -9.66 2.24 -3.09
C TYR A 35 -9.86 3.07 -4.37
N ASN A 36 -11.05 3.01 -4.97
CA ASN A 36 -11.35 3.85 -6.14
C ASN A 36 -11.27 5.34 -5.77
N ALA A 37 -11.90 5.71 -4.66
CA ALA A 37 -11.75 7.02 -4.03
C ALA A 37 -11.22 6.84 -2.60
N PRO A 38 -10.27 7.67 -2.13
CA PRO A 38 -9.89 7.66 -0.73
C PRO A 38 -11.09 8.00 0.15
N SER A 39 -11.45 7.09 1.04
CA SER A 39 -12.61 7.23 1.94
C SER A 39 -12.23 7.10 3.41
N SER A 40 -11.00 6.70 3.74
CA SER A 40 -10.49 6.60 5.11
C SER A 40 -9.04 7.04 5.23
N ARG A 41 -8.70 7.72 6.32
CA ARG A 41 -7.30 8.10 6.67
C ARG A 41 -6.38 6.89 6.88
N TYR A 42 -6.97 5.71 7.04
CA TYR A 42 -6.28 4.43 7.20
C TYR A 42 -6.04 3.68 5.86
N GLN A 43 -6.37 4.30 4.73
CA GLN A 43 -5.96 3.87 3.39
C GLN A 43 -4.66 4.58 2.99
N GLY A 44 -3.89 3.96 2.10
CA GLY A 44 -2.60 4.46 1.63
C GLY A 44 -1.48 3.40 1.66
N LEU A 45 -0.24 3.86 1.56
CA LEU A 45 0.97 3.05 1.74
C LEU A 45 1.54 3.27 3.15
N PHE A 46 1.78 2.18 3.87
CA PHE A 46 2.22 2.18 5.25
C PHE A 46 3.50 1.38 5.43
N TYR A 47 4.38 1.90 6.28
CA TYR A 47 5.65 1.34 6.71
C TYR A 47 5.57 0.91 8.18
N PHE A 48 5.91 -0.35 8.46
CA PHE A 48 6.05 -0.86 9.81
C PHE A 48 7.51 -0.79 10.26
N ASP A 49 7.76 -0.07 11.36
CA ASP A 49 9.05 -0.06 12.03
C ASP A 49 9.11 -1.21 13.03
N GLU A 50 9.82 -2.27 12.68
CA GLU A 50 9.98 -3.45 13.54
C GLU A 50 10.69 -3.15 14.88
N LYS A 51 11.49 -2.09 14.96
CA LYS A 51 12.24 -1.77 16.17
C LYS A 51 11.36 -1.13 17.22
N THR A 52 10.48 -0.22 16.78
CA THR A 52 9.58 0.50 17.68
C THR A 52 8.17 -0.10 17.73
N MET A 53 7.88 -1.07 16.84
CA MET A 53 6.55 -1.64 16.63
C MET A 53 5.50 -0.59 16.21
N ASP A 54 5.96 0.51 15.61
CA ASP A 54 5.09 1.57 15.12
C ASP A 54 4.76 1.40 13.64
N MET A 55 3.59 1.91 13.25
CA MET A 55 3.17 1.99 11.86
C MET A 55 3.13 3.46 11.41
N TYR A 56 3.75 3.76 10.28
CA TYR A 56 3.80 5.09 9.67
C TYR A 56 3.13 5.07 8.30
N LYS A 57 2.24 6.01 8.02
CA LYS A 57 1.72 6.27 6.68
C LYS A 57 2.76 7.08 5.90
N PHE A 58 2.85 6.85 4.59
CA PHE A 58 3.70 7.60 3.66
C PHE A 58 2.87 8.24 2.54
N ILE A 59 2.26 7.38 1.71
CA ILE A 59 1.44 7.79 0.57
C ILE A 59 -0.02 7.68 0.98
N GLU A 60 -0.82 8.69 0.68
CA GLU A 60 -2.27 8.64 0.85
C GLU A 60 -2.94 8.03 -0.36
N ASN A 61 -2.62 8.53 -1.56
CA ASN A 61 -3.15 7.97 -2.80
C ASN A 61 -2.20 8.21 -3.99
N ILE A 62 -2.39 7.40 -5.03
CA ILE A 62 -1.79 7.57 -6.35
C ILE A 62 -2.93 7.73 -7.35
N GLU A 63 -2.98 8.88 -8.02
CA GLU A 63 -4.06 9.21 -8.96
C GLU A 63 -3.50 9.44 -10.36
N ILE A 64 -4.11 8.79 -11.35
CA ILE A 64 -3.81 9.05 -12.76
C ILE A 64 -4.40 10.41 -13.12
N ASN A 65 -3.63 11.24 -13.83
CA ASN A 65 -4.09 12.54 -14.31
C ASN A 65 -5.20 12.36 -15.37
N GLY A 66 -6.27 13.16 -15.32
CA GLY A 66 -7.37 13.09 -16.30
C GLY A 66 -8.68 12.45 -15.81
N ASN A 67 -8.72 11.93 -14.57
CA ASN A 67 -9.88 11.34 -13.90
C ASN A 67 -10.55 10.16 -14.64
N ASN A 68 -10.13 8.95 -14.28
CA ASN A 68 -10.69 7.73 -14.84
C ASN A 68 -11.28 6.88 -13.71
N ASN A 69 -12.61 6.81 -13.63
CA ASN A 69 -13.31 5.96 -12.67
C ASN A 69 -12.84 4.50 -12.82
N VAL A 70 -12.57 3.84 -11.70
CA VAL A 70 -12.27 2.40 -11.72
C VAL A 70 -13.56 1.63 -12.01
N PHE A 71 -13.60 0.95 -13.15
CA PHE A 71 -14.75 0.12 -13.52
C PHE A 71 -14.52 -1.36 -13.24
N ASN A 72 -13.25 -1.78 -13.10
CA ASN A 72 -12.88 -3.16 -12.78
C ASN A 72 -11.75 -3.19 -11.73
N LEU A 73 -11.92 -4.02 -10.70
CA LEU A 73 -10.87 -4.38 -9.74
C LEU A 73 -10.65 -5.89 -9.79
N LYS A 74 -9.41 -6.29 -10.07
CA LYS A 74 -9.00 -7.69 -10.09
C LYS A 74 -8.08 -8.01 -8.92
N ASN A 75 -8.45 -9.04 -8.18
CA ASN A 75 -7.62 -9.69 -7.19
C ASN A 75 -6.87 -10.86 -7.85
N GLY A 76 -5.56 -10.68 -8.02
CA GLY A 76 -4.62 -11.69 -8.49
C GLY A 76 -3.95 -12.49 -7.38
N PHE A 77 -4.37 -12.31 -6.12
CA PHE A 77 -3.89 -12.94 -4.88
C PHE A 77 -2.49 -12.53 -4.41
N TYR A 78 -1.55 -12.27 -5.33
CA TYR A 78 -0.22 -11.72 -5.05
C TYR A 78 -0.01 -10.34 -5.68
N PHE A 79 -1.04 -9.83 -6.36
CA PHE A 79 -1.10 -8.47 -6.90
C PHE A 79 -2.57 -8.03 -6.97
N ALA A 80 -2.77 -6.72 -7.12
CA ALA A 80 -4.07 -6.14 -7.45
C ALA A 80 -3.96 -5.40 -8.78
N GLU A 81 -5.02 -5.45 -9.59
CA GLU A 81 -5.10 -4.75 -10.87
C GLU A 81 -6.38 -3.90 -10.89
N ARG A 82 -6.28 -2.63 -11.28
CA ARG A 82 -7.44 -1.75 -11.52
C ARG A 82 -7.51 -1.41 -12.99
N ARG A 83 -8.71 -1.30 -13.55
CA ARG A 83 -8.91 -0.78 -14.90
C ARG A 83 -9.72 0.50 -14.88
N LYS A 84 -9.25 1.45 -15.69
CA LYS A 84 -9.65 2.85 -15.75
C LYS A 84 -9.67 3.29 -17.22
N GLU A 85 -10.82 3.11 -17.86
CA GLU A 85 -10.94 3.10 -19.33
C GLU A 85 -9.89 2.17 -19.96
N ASP A 86 -8.99 2.71 -20.78
CA ASP A 86 -7.92 1.97 -21.47
C ASP A 86 -6.67 1.77 -20.60
N ILE A 87 -6.62 2.35 -19.40
CA ILE A 87 -5.47 2.26 -18.51
C ILE A 87 -5.66 1.12 -17.51
N ILE A 88 -4.64 0.28 -17.42
CA ILE A 88 -4.55 -0.81 -16.44
C ILE A 88 -3.45 -0.46 -15.46
N GLU A 89 -3.81 -0.38 -14.18
CA GLU A 89 -2.90 -0.23 -13.05
C GLU A 89 -2.63 -1.59 -12.42
N SER A 90 -1.38 -1.91 -12.12
CA SER A 90 -0.99 -3.10 -11.36
C SER A 90 -0.21 -2.70 -10.12
N PHE A 91 -0.53 -3.33 -8.98
CA PHE A 91 0.07 -3.08 -7.68
C PHE A 91 0.63 -4.39 -7.11
N THR A 92 1.88 -4.34 -6.63
CA THR A 92 2.53 -5.45 -5.94
C THR A 92 3.29 -4.93 -4.73
N MET A 93 3.07 -5.53 -3.55
CA MET A 93 3.88 -5.33 -2.35
C MET A 93 4.83 -6.52 -2.20
N PRO A 94 6.05 -6.46 -2.74
CA PRO A 94 6.95 -7.61 -2.74
C PRO A 94 7.39 -8.04 -1.33
N MET A 95 7.32 -9.34 -1.05
CA MET A 95 7.68 -9.92 0.24
C MET A 95 9.13 -9.61 0.60
N GLY A 96 9.36 -9.16 1.83
CA GLY A 96 10.68 -8.83 2.34
C GLY A 96 11.18 -7.42 2.00
N PHE A 97 10.41 -6.61 1.28
CA PHE A 97 10.79 -5.24 0.91
C PHE A 97 9.73 -4.24 1.37
N ASN A 98 10.15 -3.14 2.00
CA ASN A 98 9.26 -2.01 2.32
C ASN A 98 9.03 -1.11 1.11
N SER A 99 8.61 -1.74 0.01
CA SER A 99 8.47 -1.14 -1.31
C SER A 99 7.11 -1.45 -1.91
N LEU A 100 6.60 -0.53 -2.72
CA LEU A 100 5.44 -0.74 -3.60
C LEU A 100 5.93 -0.69 -5.04
N ILE A 101 5.63 -1.74 -5.80
CA ILE A 101 5.75 -1.75 -7.27
C ILE A 101 4.38 -1.33 -7.82
N TYR A 102 4.39 -0.28 -8.64
CA TYR A 102 3.21 0.25 -9.32
C TYR A 102 3.49 0.36 -10.81
N GLU A 103 2.66 -0.28 -11.63
CA GLU A 103 2.86 -0.35 -13.07
C GLU A 103 1.59 0.02 -13.81
N LEU A 104 1.77 0.60 -14.99
CA LEU A 104 0.73 0.96 -15.95
C LEU A 104 0.95 0.18 -17.24
N ASN A 105 -0.12 -0.13 -17.97
CA ASN A 105 -0.01 -0.74 -19.30
C ASN A 105 0.52 0.21 -20.39
N SER A 106 0.58 1.51 -20.12
CA SER A 106 1.10 2.55 -21.02
C SER A 106 1.66 3.74 -20.24
N ASP A 107 2.59 4.48 -20.84
CA ASP A 107 3.15 5.69 -20.23
C ASP A 107 2.04 6.71 -19.95
N ASN A 108 1.93 7.13 -18.68
CA ASN A 108 0.96 8.13 -18.24
C ASN A 108 1.56 9.01 -17.14
N GLU A 109 0.83 10.06 -16.78
CA GLU A 109 1.14 10.91 -15.63
C GLU A 109 0.32 10.51 -14.40
N ILE A 110 0.99 10.41 -13.25
CA ILE A 110 0.35 10.21 -11.96
C ILE A 110 0.66 11.37 -11.01
N ASN A 111 -0.32 11.76 -10.20
CA ASN A 111 -0.15 12.66 -9.07
C ASN A 111 0.04 11.83 -7.80
N LEU A 112 1.08 12.16 -7.03
CA LEU A 112 1.41 11.52 -5.77
C LEU A 112 0.95 12.37 -4.59
N PHE A 113 0.05 11.82 -3.78
CA PHE A 113 -0.46 12.46 -2.57
C PHE A 113 0.19 11.83 -1.34
N LEU A 114 0.85 12.66 -0.54
CA LEU A 114 1.57 12.26 0.66
C LEU A 114 0.78 12.62 1.93
N ASP A 115 0.83 11.74 2.91
CA ASP A 115 0.33 11.98 4.27
C ASP A 115 1.25 11.23 5.26
N CYS A 116 2.50 11.67 5.30
CA CYS A 116 3.48 11.12 6.22
C CYS A 116 3.08 11.39 7.68
N LYS A 117 2.87 10.34 8.46
CA LYS A 117 2.49 10.42 9.88
C LYS A 117 2.58 9.07 10.57
N ALA A 118 2.62 9.05 11.90
CA ALA A 118 2.24 7.85 12.65
C ALA A 118 0.78 7.47 12.34
N SER A 119 0.48 6.18 12.23
CA SER A 119 -0.84 5.66 11.87
C SER A 119 -1.96 6.16 12.79
N THR A 120 -1.67 6.23 14.10
CA THR A 120 -2.56 6.74 15.16
C THR A 120 -2.46 8.26 15.35
N GLY A 121 -1.43 8.91 14.78
CA GLY A 121 -1.22 10.35 14.87
C GLY A 121 -2.20 11.14 14.01
N ASN A 122 -2.85 12.15 14.61
CA ASN A 122 -3.80 13.04 13.93
C ASN A 122 -3.34 14.50 13.85
N ARG A 123 -2.21 14.85 14.47
CA ARG A 123 -1.64 16.21 14.41
C ARG A 123 -1.42 16.67 12.97
N GLU A 124 -1.88 17.86 12.64
CA GLU A 124 -1.86 18.44 11.29
C GLU A 124 -0.69 19.38 11.04
N TRP A 125 -0.12 19.97 12.08
CA TRP A 125 0.94 20.97 11.96
C TRP A 125 2.34 20.36 12.08
N GLY A 126 3.40 21.14 11.88
CA GLY A 126 4.79 20.66 11.94
C GLY A 126 5.15 19.56 10.92
N ARG A 127 4.48 19.53 9.76
CA ARG A 127 4.73 18.57 8.67
C ARG A 127 5.60 19.23 7.61
N HIS A 128 6.85 18.79 7.48
CA HIS A 128 7.81 19.37 6.53
C HIS A 128 8.23 18.32 5.50
N TYR A 129 8.14 18.67 4.21
CA TYR A 129 8.55 17.83 3.09
C TYR A 129 9.67 18.49 2.31
N ASP A 130 10.82 17.84 2.22
CA ASP A 130 11.91 18.21 1.35
C ASP A 130 12.01 17.19 0.20
N ILE A 131 11.85 17.66 -1.03
CA ILE A 131 11.92 16.81 -2.23
C ILE A 131 13.14 17.19 -3.04
N PHE A 132 14.02 16.22 -3.30
CA PHE A 132 15.25 16.41 -4.07
C PHE A 132 15.60 15.15 -4.87
N GLU A 133 16.52 15.27 -5.82
CA GLU A 133 17.00 14.14 -6.61
C GLU A 133 18.38 13.69 -6.13
N GLU A 134 18.60 12.38 -6.00
CA GLU A 134 19.90 11.81 -5.67
C GLU A 134 20.15 10.54 -6.49
N LYS A 135 21.19 10.57 -7.34
CA LYS A 135 21.61 9.42 -8.16
C LYS A 135 20.49 8.85 -9.05
N GLY A 136 19.70 9.71 -9.69
CA GLY A 136 18.60 9.32 -10.58
C GLY A 136 17.40 8.70 -9.86
N ARG A 137 17.18 9.04 -8.59
CA ARG A 137 15.95 8.76 -7.83
C ARG A 137 15.45 10.04 -7.20
N ILE A 138 14.14 10.15 -7.09
CA ILE A 138 13.49 11.24 -6.36
C ILE A 138 13.41 10.79 -4.89
N ILE A 139 13.88 11.65 -3.99
CA ILE A 139 13.86 11.42 -2.56
C ILE A 139 12.90 12.44 -1.94
N VAL A 140 11.92 11.94 -1.20
CA VAL A 140 11.09 12.76 -0.32
C VAL A 140 11.52 12.49 1.12
N LYS A 141 12.11 13.50 1.76
CA LYS A 141 12.35 13.52 3.20
C LYS A 141 11.16 14.19 3.86
N PHE A 142 10.55 13.50 4.81
CA PHE A 142 9.55 14.06 5.69
C PHE A 142 10.14 14.22 7.10
N THR A 143 10.02 15.42 7.67
CA THR A 143 10.34 15.68 9.07
C THR A 143 9.07 16.09 9.80
N LYS A 144 8.71 15.33 10.83
CA LYS A 144 7.69 15.74 11.79
C LYS A 144 8.33 16.55 12.90
N LYS A 145 7.79 17.73 13.16
CA LYS A 145 8.14 18.60 14.27
C LYS A 145 6.94 18.90 15.16
N THR A 146 7.20 19.29 16.40
CA THR A 146 6.19 19.87 17.28
C THR A 146 5.79 21.25 16.79
N ASP A 147 4.56 21.63 17.12
CA ASP A 147 3.99 22.93 16.75
C ASP A 147 3.12 23.41 17.90
N ARG A 148 3.35 24.65 18.34
CA ARG A 148 2.66 25.27 19.49
C ARG A 148 1.12 25.29 19.40
N ARG A 149 0.53 25.05 18.22
CA ARG A 149 -0.93 24.91 18.06
C ARG A 149 -1.46 23.55 18.56
N GLU A 150 -0.60 22.55 18.68
CA GLU A 150 -0.96 21.17 19.03
C GLU A 150 -0.09 20.59 20.15
N ASP A 151 0.96 21.29 20.57
CA ASP A 151 2.00 20.83 21.50
C ASP A 151 2.48 21.96 22.41
N THR A 152 3.13 21.65 23.53
CA THR A 152 3.73 22.64 24.43
C THR A 152 5.07 23.16 23.94
N THR A 153 5.69 22.44 22.99
CA THR A 153 6.95 22.82 22.34
C THR A 153 6.71 23.24 20.88
N ASP A 154 7.67 23.98 20.31
CA ASP A 154 7.61 24.47 18.93
C ASP A 154 8.93 24.10 18.21
N ASP A 155 8.82 23.62 16.97
CA ASP A 155 9.93 23.27 16.07
C ASP A 155 10.87 22.13 16.55
N ALA A 156 10.51 21.38 17.60
CA ALA A 156 11.30 20.23 18.04
C ALA A 156 11.08 19.02 17.11
N GLU A 157 12.15 18.42 16.61
CA GLU A 157 12.07 17.25 15.73
C GLU A 157 11.61 16.00 16.49
N GLU A 158 10.60 15.31 15.94
CA GLU A 158 10.04 14.09 16.54
C GLU A 158 10.50 12.84 15.79
N PHE A 159 10.39 12.84 14.45
CA PHE A 159 10.88 11.75 13.62
C PHE A 159 11.05 12.17 12.15
N ILE A 160 11.89 11.42 11.44
CA ILE A 160 12.15 11.59 10.01
C ILE A 160 11.77 10.31 9.26
N LEU A 161 11.16 10.48 8.09
CA LEU A 161 10.82 9.42 7.15
C LEU A 161 11.40 9.74 5.76
N TYR A 162 11.80 8.70 5.02
CA TYR A 162 12.35 8.83 3.67
C TYR A 162 11.58 7.92 2.70
N LEU A 163 11.07 8.52 1.63
CA LEU A 163 10.50 7.83 0.48
C LEU A 163 11.47 7.99 -0.69
N ALA A 164 12.01 6.89 -1.18
CA ALA A 164 12.75 6.86 -2.44
C ALA A 164 11.81 6.43 -3.57
N ILE A 165 11.87 7.14 -4.68
CA ILE A 165 11.01 6.91 -5.84
C ILE A 165 11.90 6.77 -7.08
N LYS A 166 11.68 5.70 -7.84
CA LYS A 166 12.29 5.49 -9.15
C LYS A 166 11.23 5.18 -10.17
N SER A 167 11.40 5.73 -11.37
CA SER A 167 10.54 5.40 -12.52
C SER A 167 11.38 5.10 -13.75
N ASP A 168 10.75 4.52 -14.76
CA ASP A 168 11.44 4.20 -16.02
C ASP A 168 11.74 5.43 -16.87
N LYS A 169 11.03 6.54 -16.68
CA LYS A 169 11.34 7.83 -17.32
C LYS A 169 12.15 8.77 -16.44
N ASN A 170 12.09 8.61 -15.12
CA ASN A 170 12.62 9.56 -14.13
C ASN A 170 12.16 11.02 -14.36
N ALA A 171 11.03 11.21 -15.04
CA ALA A 171 10.49 12.52 -15.36
C ALA A 171 9.45 12.91 -14.30
N TYR A 172 9.61 14.10 -13.72
CA TYR A 172 8.69 14.60 -12.70
C TYR A 172 8.60 16.13 -12.68
N SER A 173 7.53 16.63 -12.06
CA SER A 173 7.42 18.03 -11.64
C SER A 173 6.90 18.10 -10.20
N LYS A 174 7.32 19.14 -9.46
CA LYS A 174 6.79 19.43 -8.13
C LYS A 174 5.45 20.14 -8.28
N ILE A 175 4.41 19.64 -7.60
CA ILE A 175 3.11 20.32 -7.52
C ILE A 175 3.09 21.25 -6.30
N ASP A 176 3.65 20.78 -5.18
CA ASP A 176 3.82 21.55 -3.93
C ASP A 176 2.54 22.23 -3.42
N ARG A 177 1.49 21.42 -3.19
CA ARG A 177 0.18 21.93 -2.77
C ARG A 177 -0.48 21.07 -1.71
N TRP A 178 -0.98 21.70 -0.65
CA TRP A 178 -1.87 21.07 0.33
C TRP A 178 -3.32 21.08 -0.16
N ILE A 179 -4.01 19.94 -0.01
CA ILE A 179 -5.39 19.75 -0.46
C ILE A 179 -6.18 19.11 0.68
N GLU A 180 -7.34 19.66 1.01
CA GLU A 180 -8.26 19.04 1.97
C GLU A 180 -8.91 17.80 1.34
N ARG A 181 -8.80 16.65 2.02
CA ARG A 181 -9.53 15.42 1.71
C ARG A 181 -10.61 15.21 2.74
N HIS A 182 -11.77 14.73 2.29
CA HIS A 182 -12.87 14.27 3.14
C HIS A 182 -12.97 12.75 3.06
N TYR A 183 -13.00 12.11 4.21
CA TYR A 183 -13.00 10.66 4.39
C TYR A 183 -14.39 10.20 4.83
N SER A 184 -15.26 9.95 3.85
CA SER A 184 -16.67 9.59 4.09
C SER A 184 -16.84 8.33 4.95
N TYR A 185 -15.99 7.32 4.79
CA TYR A 185 -16.07 6.08 5.56
C TYR A 185 -15.67 6.30 7.04
N ASP A 186 -14.72 7.22 7.30
CA ASP A 186 -14.39 7.59 8.68
C ASP A 186 -15.52 8.37 9.36
N GLU A 187 -16.25 9.20 8.61
CA GLU A 187 -17.44 9.90 9.10
C GLU A 187 -18.59 8.93 9.42
N GLU A 188 -18.89 8.00 8.51
CA GLU A 188 -19.94 6.99 8.69
C GLU A 188 -19.73 6.18 9.97
N ARG A 189 -18.48 5.76 10.24
CA ARG A 189 -18.13 5.01 11.45
C ARG A 189 -17.80 5.89 12.67
N LYS A 190 -18.07 7.20 12.60
CA LYS A 190 -17.86 8.19 13.67
C LYS A 190 -16.44 8.19 14.24
N SER A 191 -15.43 8.10 13.37
CA SER A 191 -14.01 8.09 13.73
C SER A 191 -13.28 9.37 13.30
N PRO A 192 -13.42 10.49 14.06
CA PRO A 192 -12.78 11.75 13.70
C PRO A 192 -11.23 11.65 13.71
N PRO A 193 -10.53 12.53 12.96
CA PRO A 193 -11.08 13.56 12.09
C PRO A 193 -11.60 12.99 10.76
N TYR A 194 -12.67 13.59 10.23
CA TYR A 194 -13.28 13.21 8.95
C TYR A 194 -12.63 13.91 7.75
N LYS A 195 -11.88 14.97 8.00
CA LYS A 195 -11.17 15.73 6.97
C LYS A 195 -9.71 15.89 7.36
N ARG A 196 -8.84 16.01 6.37
CA ARG A 196 -7.41 16.25 6.58
C ARG A 196 -6.78 16.90 5.36
N TYR A 197 -5.83 17.81 5.57
CA TYR A 197 -4.97 18.29 4.49
C TYR A 197 -3.90 17.24 4.15
N VAL A 198 -3.85 16.81 2.89
CA VAL A 198 -2.80 15.94 2.33
C VAL A 198 -1.94 16.73 1.36
N TYR A 199 -0.69 16.31 1.16
CA TYR A 199 0.28 17.05 0.35
C TYR A 199 0.38 16.44 -1.05
N CYS A 200 -0.14 17.15 -2.05
CA CYS A 200 0.05 16.82 -3.46
C CYS A 200 1.47 17.24 -3.86
N ALA A 201 2.37 16.27 -3.80
CA ALA A 201 3.82 16.52 -3.82
C ALA A 201 4.36 16.60 -5.24
N LEU A 202 4.06 15.59 -6.05
CA LEU A 202 4.74 15.32 -7.30
C LEU A 202 3.74 14.92 -8.38
N ARG A 203 4.04 15.31 -9.62
CA ARG A 203 3.56 14.65 -10.82
C ARG A 203 4.70 13.82 -11.39
N LEU A 204 4.47 12.53 -11.59
CA LEU A 204 5.46 11.58 -12.12
C LEU A 204 4.97 11.08 -13.48
N ALA A 205 5.87 10.96 -14.46
CA ALA A 205 5.57 10.38 -15.76
C ALA A 205 6.28 9.03 -15.94
N GLY A 206 5.60 8.08 -16.57
CA GLY A 206 6.15 6.75 -16.88
C GLY A 206 5.10 5.66 -16.83
N SER A 207 5.56 4.41 -16.92
CA SER A 207 4.70 3.23 -16.83
C SER A 207 5.13 2.28 -15.71
N ARG A 208 6.31 2.47 -15.12
CA ARG A 208 6.80 1.64 -14.01
C ARG A 208 7.38 2.51 -12.92
N PHE A 209 6.91 2.29 -11.70
CA PHE A 209 7.27 3.07 -10.52
C PHE A 209 7.58 2.13 -9.36
N VAL A 210 8.62 2.46 -8.60
CA VAL A 210 8.92 1.83 -7.31
C VAL A 210 8.96 2.92 -6.25
N PHE A 211 8.25 2.70 -5.15
CA PHE A 211 8.19 3.56 -3.98
C PHE A 211 8.71 2.79 -2.77
N SER A 212 9.87 3.16 -2.23
CA SER A 212 10.49 2.46 -1.09
C SER A 212 10.58 3.35 0.14
N MET A 213 10.23 2.78 1.29
CA MET A 213 10.06 3.51 2.55
C MET A 213 11.10 3.09 3.60
N SER A 214 11.65 4.06 4.33
CA SER A 214 12.49 3.79 5.49
C SER A 214 12.59 5.01 6.41
N LYS A 215 12.98 4.80 7.68
CA LYS A 215 13.49 5.87 8.55
C LYS A 215 14.93 6.28 8.22
N ASN A 216 15.65 5.48 7.42
CA ASN A 216 17.00 5.76 6.96
C ASN A 216 17.02 6.02 5.44
N LYS A 217 17.58 7.17 5.05
CA LYS A 217 17.70 7.57 3.64
C LYS A 217 18.38 6.53 2.76
N ASN A 218 19.53 6.01 3.21
CA ASN A 218 20.34 5.09 2.40
C ASN A 218 19.64 3.74 2.22
N ASP A 219 18.90 3.28 3.22
CA ASP A 219 18.14 2.03 3.13
C ASP A 219 16.99 2.17 2.13
N ALA A 220 16.24 3.29 2.17
CA ALA A 220 15.19 3.58 1.17
C ALA A 220 15.76 3.60 -0.26
N ILE A 221 16.91 4.28 -0.46
CA ILE A 221 17.56 4.37 -1.77
C ILE A 221 18.03 3.00 -2.27
N LYS A 222 18.70 2.22 -1.42
CA LYS A 222 19.22 0.89 -1.79
C LYS A 222 18.09 -0.07 -2.13
N GLU A 223 17.03 -0.08 -1.32
CA GLU A 223 15.87 -0.93 -1.56
C GLU A 223 15.16 -0.53 -2.85
N CYS A 224 14.94 0.76 -3.08
CA CYS A 224 14.29 1.27 -4.30
C CYS A 224 15.05 0.87 -5.55
N GLU A 225 16.38 1.00 -5.54
CA GLU A 225 17.20 0.60 -6.67
C GLU A 225 17.16 -0.90 -6.91
N HIS A 226 17.31 -1.69 -5.85
CA HIS A 226 17.28 -3.15 -5.95
C HIS A 226 15.93 -3.64 -6.50
N VAL A 227 14.82 -3.17 -5.92
CA VAL A 227 13.47 -3.59 -6.33
C VAL A 227 13.21 -3.17 -7.77
N PHE A 228 13.53 -1.93 -8.15
CA PHE A 228 13.31 -1.45 -9.52
C PHE A 228 14.11 -2.25 -10.57
N ASN A 229 15.36 -2.58 -10.28
CA ASN A 229 16.20 -3.32 -11.22
C ASN A 229 15.85 -4.82 -11.30
N ASN A 230 15.03 -5.35 -10.38
CA ASN A 230 14.67 -6.76 -10.30
C ASN A 230 13.14 -6.98 -10.27
N ILE A 231 12.35 -6.05 -10.82
CA ILE A 231 10.87 -6.11 -10.76
C ILE A 231 10.36 -7.45 -11.30
N HIS A 232 10.91 -7.91 -12.42
CA HIS A 232 10.45 -9.14 -13.07
C HIS A 232 10.74 -10.38 -12.22
N GLU A 233 11.97 -10.53 -11.73
CA GLU A 233 12.36 -11.63 -10.85
C GLU A 233 11.54 -11.64 -9.56
N ILE A 234 11.37 -10.47 -8.94
CA ILE A 234 10.61 -10.30 -7.71
C ILE A 234 9.14 -10.69 -7.93
N LYS A 235 8.48 -10.18 -8.98
CA LYS A 235 7.07 -10.53 -9.27
C LYS A 235 6.88 -12.01 -9.60
N ASN A 236 7.85 -12.63 -10.28
CA ASN A 236 7.80 -14.07 -10.54
C ASN A 236 7.94 -14.87 -9.24
N LYS A 237 8.83 -14.44 -8.33
CA LYS A 237 8.94 -15.04 -7.00
C LYS A 237 7.63 -14.90 -6.19
N GLU A 238 6.99 -13.74 -6.19
CA GLU A 238 5.69 -13.53 -5.53
C GLU A 238 4.63 -14.52 -6.04
N LYS A 239 4.59 -14.71 -7.37
CA LYS A 239 3.70 -15.68 -8.00
C LYS A 239 4.04 -17.11 -7.60
N GLU A 240 5.32 -17.49 -7.62
CA GLU A 240 5.78 -18.83 -7.21
C GLU A 240 5.45 -19.12 -5.75
N ASP A 241 5.70 -18.17 -4.85
CA ASP A 241 5.43 -18.29 -3.42
C ASP A 241 3.93 -18.47 -3.17
N PHE A 242 3.08 -17.70 -3.86
CA PHE A 242 1.63 -17.92 -3.80
C PHE A 242 1.21 -19.28 -4.38
N LEU A 243 1.74 -19.71 -5.52
CA LEU A 243 1.44 -21.03 -6.08
C LEU A 243 1.91 -22.17 -5.17
N ASN A 244 3.02 -21.98 -4.45
CA ASN A 244 3.50 -22.92 -3.43
C ASN A 244 2.53 -22.99 -2.24
N LEU A 245 1.93 -21.88 -1.83
CA LEU A 245 0.89 -21.83 -0.80
C LEU A 245 -0.29 -22.76 -1.15
N LEU A 246 -0.72 -22.73 -2.41
CA LEU A 246 -1.80 -23.58 -2.94
C LEU A 246 -1.50 -25.08 -2.90
N LYS A 247 -0.23 -25.47 -2.74
CA LYS A 247 0.17 -26.89 -2.63
C LYS A 247 -0.14 -27.49 -1.26
N SER A 248 -0.50 -26.67 -0.27
CA SER A 248 -0.89 -27.14 1.06
C SER A 248 -2.07 -28.12 0.98
N GLU A 249 -2.04 -29.14 1.83
CA GLU A 249 -3.01 -30.23 1.80
C GLU A 249 -4.44 -29.73 2.09
N SER A 250 -4.56 -28.77 3.02
CA SER A 250 -5.82 -28.08 3.34
C SER A 250 -6.45 -27.39 2.13
N ILE A 251 -5.66 -26.63 1.35
CA ILE A 251 -6.16 -25.97 0.13
C ILE A 251 -6.49 -26.99 -0.94
N LYS A 252 -5.66 -28.01 -1.15
CA LYS A 252 -5.91 -29.09 -2.12
C LYS A 252 -7.23 -29.80 -1.84
N LYS A 253 -7.50 -30.14 -0.58
CA LYS A 253 -8.75 -30.80 -0.15
C LYS A 253 -9.99 -29.98 -0.52
N ILE A 254 -9.93 -28.67 -0.37
CA ILE A 254 -11.07 -27.78 -0.70
C ILE A 254 -11.17 -27.54 -2.21
N SER A 255 -10.06 -27.19 -2.86
CA SER A 255 -10.04 -26.81 -4.29
C SER A 255 -10.42 -27.97 -5.21
N SER A 256 -10.00 -29.20 -4.90
CA SER A 256 -10.30 -30.40 -5.71
C SER A 256 -11.69 -30.98 -5.48
N ASN A 257 -12.38 -30.61 -4.39
CA ASN A 257 -13.67 -31.19 -4.06
C ASN A 257 -14.77 -30.68 -5.01
N GLY A 258 -15.30 -31.57 -5.86
CA GLY A 258 -16.36 -31.25 -6.83
C GLY A 258 -17.70 -30.87 -6.23
N LYS A 259 -17.94 -31.17 -4.94
CA LYS A 259 -19.17 -30.81 -4.22
C LYS A 259 -19.16 -29.39 -3.66
N ILE A 260 -17.99 -28.74 -3.62
CA ILE A 260 -17.83 -27.39 -3.10
C ILE A 260 -17.99 -26.40 -4.26
N SER A 261 -18.82 -25.37 -4.08
CA SER A 261 -19.04 -24.35 -5.11
C SER A 261 -17.76 -23.52 -5.36
N ARG A 262 -17.70 -22.85 -6.52
CA ARG A 262 -16.53 -22.03 -6.89
C ARG A 262 -16.35 -20.84 -5.95
N GLU A 263 -17.46 -20.24 -5.52
CA GLU A 263 -17.54 -19.15 -4.55
C GLU A 263 -16.83 -19.53 -3.25
N ILE A 264 -17.17 -20.69 -2.69
CA ILE A 264 -16.60 -21.17 -1.42
C ILE A 264 -15.11 -21.48 -1.58
N LYS A 265 -14.70 -22.04 -2.73
CA LYS A 265 -13.27 -22.30 -3.01
C LYS A 265 -12.46 -21.01 -3.05
N ILE A 266 -12.95 -20.00 -3.76
CA ILE A 266 -12.29 -18.70 -3.86
C ILE A 266 -12.27 -18.00 -2.51
N ALA A 267 -13.37 -18.05 -1.74
CA ALA A 267 -13.43 -17.47 -0.40
C ALA A 267 -12.41 -18.13 0.54
N TYR A 268 -12.30 -19.47 0.53
CA TYR A 268 -11.34 -20.21 1.34
C TYR A 268 -9.88 -19.84 0.99
N ILE A 269 -9.55 -19.79 -0.30
CA ILE A 269 -8.19 -19.42 -0.75
C ILE A 269 -7.88 -17.97 -0.36
N ASN A 270 -8.83 -17.04 -0.50
CA ASN A 270 -8.63 -15.66 -0.04
C ASN A 270 -8.39 -15.61 1.46
N ALA A 271 -9.22 -16.26 2.27
CA ALA A 271 -9.06 -16.29 3.72
C ALA A 271 -7.69 -16.85 4.14
N PHE A 272 -7.28 -17.95 3.52
CA PHE A 272 -5.96 -18.56 3.79
C PHE A 272 -4.81 -17.63 3.38
N ASN A 273 -4.89 -17.03 2.20
CA ASN A 273 -3.87 -16.11 1.70
C ASN A 273 -3.79 -14.84 2.56
N SER A 274 -4.94 -14.25 2.93
CA SER A 274 -5.03 -13.11 3.83
C SER A 274 -4.41 -13.42 5.19
N LEU A 275 -4.70 -14.58 5.78
CA LEU A 275 -4.09 -15.00 7.05
C LEU A 275 -2.56 -15.13 6.92
N ASN A 276 -2.08 -15.80 5.87
CA ASN A 276 -0.64 -15.90 5.58
C ASN A 276 0.03 -14.53 5.38
N ASN A 277 -0.70 -13.55 4.85
CA ASN A 277 -0.22 -12.20 4.60
C ASN A 277 -0.23 -11.30 5.85
N LEU A 278 -0.95 -11.66 6.91
CA LEU A 278 -0.89 -11.00 8.21
C LEU A 278 0.28 -11.47 9.08
N VAL A 279 0.98 -12.53 8.67
CA VAL A 279 2.19 -13.01 9.33
C VAL A 279 3.33 -12.04 9.05
N VAL A 280 3.91 -11.50 10.13
CA VAL A 280 5.16 -10.74 10.09
C VAL A 280 6.29 -11.69 10.42
N ASN A 281 7.20 -11.88 9.46
CA ASN A 281 8.31 -12.80 9.58
C ASN A 281 9.64 -12.05 9.47
N GLN A 282 10.03 -11.39 10.55
CA GLN A 282 11.33 -10.74 10.68
C GLN A 282 12.14 -11.40 11.79
N LYS A 283 13.48 -11.41 11.67
CA LYS A 283 14.37 -12.12 12.61
C LYS A 283 14.13 -11.74 14.08
N ALA A 284 13.80 -10.48 14.34
CA ALA A 284 13.54 -9.98 15.70
C ALA A 284 12.08 -10.09 16.12
N ASN A 285 11.15 -10.17 15.15
CA ASN A 285 9.71 -10.11 15.39
C ASN A 285 9.01 -11.12 14.48
N TYR A 286 8.58 -12.22 15.09
CA TYR A 286 7.71 -13.21 14.48
C TYR A 286 6.34 -13.15 15.16
N GLY A 287 5.30 -12.86 14.40
CA GLY A 287 3.96 -12.73 14.95
C GLY A 287 2.89 -12.59 13.88
N LEU A 288 1.64 -12.61 14.33
CA LEU A 288 0.47 -12.39 13.49
C LEU A 288 -0.18 -11.07 13.90
N PHE A 289 -0.36 -10.15 12.95
CA PHE A 289 -1.17 -8.96 13.21
C PHE A 289 -2.63 -9.36 13.43
N ALA A 290 -3.25 -8.79 14.47
CA ALA A 290 -4.67 -9.02 14.76
C ALA A 290 -5.59 -8.51 13.64
N GLY A 291 -5.19 -7.48 12.90
CA GLY A 291 -5.87 -7.07 11.68
C GLY A 291 -5.47 -5.69 11.20
N LEU A 292 -5.35 -5.51 9.90
CA LEU A 292 -5.05 -4.21 9.29
C LEU A 292 -6.36 -3.47 8.93
N PRO A 293 -6.40 -2.13 8.99
CA PRO A 293 -5.29 -1.22 9.29
C PRO A 293 -5.13 -0.85 10.78
N TRP A 294 -6.10 -1.17 11.64
CA TRP A 294 -6.18 -0.64 13.01
C TRP A 294 -5.41 -1.44 14.07
N PHE A 295 -5.28 -2.75 13.89
CA PHE A 295 -4.73 -3.69 14.87
C PHE A 295 -3.45 -4.35 14.35
N PHE A 296 -2.43 -3.52 14.10
CA PHE A 296 -1.08 -3.96 13.71
C PHE A 296 -0.24 -4.44 14.90
N GLN A 297 -0.87 -4.75 16.04
CA GLN A 297 -0.21 -5.35 17.20
C GLN A 297 -0.34 -6.88 17.17
N PHE A 298 0.60 -7.56 17.83
CA PHE A 298 0.52 -9.01 18.04
C PHE A 298 -0.29 -9.32 19.28
N TRP A 299 -1.40 -10.02 19.12
CA TRP A 299 -2.26 -10.45 20.22
C TRP A 299 -2.26 -11.98 20.31
N ALA A 300 -2.01 -12.50 21.51
CA ALA A 300 -1.94 -13.94 21.75
C ALA A 300 -3.24 -14.66 21.38
N ARG A 301 -4.40 -14.07 21.71
CA ARG A 301 -5.72 -14.61 21.34
C ARG A 301 -5.87 -14.78 19.83
N ASP A 302 -5.43 -13.80 19.06
CA ASP A 302 -5.59 -13.76 17.60
C ASP A 302 -4.59 -14.71 16.90
N THR A 303 -3.52 -15.10 17.58
CA THR A 303 -2.50 -16.02 17.08
C THR A 303 -2.86 -17.49 17.30
N LEU A 304 -3.64 -17.80 18.34
CA LEU A 304 -4.10 -19.15 18.72
C LEU A 304 -5.26 -19.62 17.84
#